data_AF-A0A1W6DSQ0-F1
#
_entry.id   AF-A0A1W6DSQ0-F1
#
_cell.length_a   1.000
_cell.length_b   1.000
_cell.length_c   1.000
_cell.angle_alpha   90.00
_cell.angle_beta   90.00
_cell.angle_gamma   90.00
#
_symmetry.space_group_name_H-M   'P 1'
#
loop_
_entity.id
_entity.type
_entity.pdbx_description
1 polymer ?
#
loop_
_entity_poly.entity_id
_entity_poly.type
_entity_poly.pdbx_seq_one_letter_code
_entity_poly.pdbx_strand_id
1 'polypeptide(L)' 'MLGRHPLPRDVEPDAVTSYLAALTGYFLKSSLDPAPPGIPHLRAFQRAQAEVGVAWLRHRLGE' A
#
# COMPACT_ATOMS: atom_id res chain seq x y z
N MET A 1 -5.27 -16.83 6.57
CA MET A 1 -5.97 -16.78 5.27
C MET A 1 -5.08 -16.44 4.08
N LEU A 2 -4.00 -15.65 4.21
CA LEU A 2 -3.10 -15.31 3.07
C LEU A 2 -2.38 -16.52 2.44
N GLY A 3 -1.99 -17.53 3.23
CA GLY A 3 -1.34 -18.74 2.69
C GLY A 3 -2.22 -19.64 1.80
N ARG A 4 -3.53 -19.37 1.70
CA ARG A 4 -4.47 -20.09 0.82
C ARG A 4 -4.66 -19.43 -0.55
N HIS A 5 -4.11 -18.24 -0.76
CA HIS A 5 -4.19 -17.52 -2.03
C HIS A 5 -2.77 -17.23 -2.54
N PRO A 6 -2.05 -18.26 -3.01
CA PRO A 6 -0.77 -18.04 -3.67
C PRO A 6 -0.98 -17.16 -4.90
N LEU A 7 0.03 -16.35 -5.21
CA LEU A 7 0.05 -15.63 -6.48
C LEU A 7 0.01 -16.64 -7.64
N PRO A 8 -0.62 -16.29 -8.78
CA PRO A 8 -0.47 -17.06 -10.01
C PRO A 8 1.00 -17.30 -10.32
N ARG A 9 1.33 -18.48 -10.86
CA ARG A 9 2.71 -18.96 -11.02
C ARG A 9 3.59 -18.02 -11.86
N ASP A 10 2.98 -17.28 -12.76
CA ASP A 10 3.66 -16.43 -13.75
C ASP A 10 3.60 -14.93 -13.38
N VAL A 11 3.33 -14.60 -12.12
CA VAL A 11 3.44 -13.21 -11.66
C VAL A 11 4.89 -12.78 -11.63
N GLU A 12 5.19 -11.81 -12.48
CA GLU A 12 6.47 -11.12 -12.51
C GLU A 12 6.68 -10.34 -11.18
N PRO A 13 7.79 -10.58 -10.45
CA PRO A 13 8.00 -9.98 -9.12
C PRO A 13 7.98 -8.44 -9.12
N ASP A 14 8.50 -7.80 -10.15
CA ASP A 14 8.54 -6.34 -10.25
C ASP A 14 7.15 -5.75 -10.52
N ALA A 15 6.24 -6.49 -11.14
CA ALA A 15 4.85 -6.08 -11.29
C ALA A 15 4.16 -5.97 -9.92
N VAL A 16 4.46 -6.88 -9.00
CA VAL A 16 3.97 -6.76 -7.62
C VAL A 16 4.59 -5.55 -6.94
N THR A 17 5.85 -5.22 -7.23
CA THR A 17 6.58 -4.09 -6.59
C THR A 17 6.06 -2.78 -7.10
N SER A 18 5.86 -2.69 -8.40
CA SER A 18 5.23 -1.57 -9.07
C SER A 18 3.81 -1.32 -8.55
N TYR A 19 3.00 -2.38 -8.42
CA TYR A 19 1.65 -2.24 -7.87
C TYR A 19 1.67 -1.77 -6.40
N LEU A 20 2.54 -2.36 -5.57
CA LEU A 20 2.66 -1.97 -4.18
C LEU A 20 3.14 -0.51 -4.04
N ALA A 21 4.09 -0.08 -4.88
CA ALA A 21 4.57 1.29 -4.92
C ALA A 21 3.46 2.26 -5.30
N ALA A 22 2.69 1.94 -6.35
CA ALA A 22 1.55 2.74 -6.78
C ALA A 22 0.49 2.87 -5.68
N LEU A 23 0.12 1.75 -5.03
CA LEU A 23 -0.88 1.74 -3.97
C LEU A 23 -0.41 2.52 -2.73
N THR A 24 0.87 2.35 -2.35
CA THR A 24 1.48 3.09 -1.24
C THR A 24 1.49 4.59 -1.51
N GLY A 25 1.92 4.98 -2.72
CA GLY A 25 1.91 6.38 -3.17
C GLY A 25 0.50 6.97 -3.20
N TYR A 26 -0.49 6.21 -3.65
CA TYR A 26 -1.90 6.62 -3.63
C TYR A 26 -2.39 6.94 -2.22
N PHE A 27 -2.14 6.05 -1.25
CA PHE A 27 -2.54 6.28 0.14
C PHE A 27 -1.80 7.45 0.76
N LEU A 28 -0.49 7.55 0.53
CA LEU A 28 0.31 8.66 1.03
C LEU A 28 -0.21 10.00 0.49
N LYS A 29 -0.37 10.11 -0.84
CA LYS A 29 -0.89 11.32 -1.48
C LYS A 29 -2.28 11.67 -0.95
N SER A 30 -3.18 10.69 -0.87
CA SER A 30 -4.55 10.91 -0.41
C SER A 30 -4.63 11.33 1.06
N SER A 31 -3.67 10.89 1.88
CA SER A 31 -3.62 11.25 3.30
C SER A 31 -3.35 12.73 3.56
N LEU A 32 -2.82 13.45 2.57
CA LEU A 32 -2.51 14.88 2.64
C LEU A 32 -3.69 15.78 2.30
N ASP A 33 -4.74 15.22 1.68
CA ASP A 33 -5.95 15.97 1.34
C ASP A 33 -6.82 16.22 2.59
N PRO A 34 -7.68 17.26 2.61
CA PRO A 34 -8.63 17.48 3.71
C PRO A 34 -9.52 16.25 3.97
N ALA A 35 -9.90 16.02 5.22
CA ALA A 35 -10.80 14.92 5.56
C ALA A 35 -12.18 15.11 4.90
N PRO A 36 -12.75 14.07 4.26
CA PRO A 36 -14.06 14.18 3.64
C PRO A 36 -15.16 14.30 4.71
N PRO A 37 -16.27 14.99 4.40
CA PRO A 37 -17.42 15.09 5.30
C PRO A 37 -17.94 13.70 5.69
N GLY A 38 -18.20 13.51 6.99
CA GLY A 38 -18.76 12.26 7.52
C GLY A 38 -17.76 11.11 7.75
N ILE A 39 -16.48 11.26 7.37
CA ILE A 39 -15.44 10.24 7.61
C ILE A 39 -14.14 10.88 8.14
N PRO A 40 -14.14 11.40 9.38
CA PRO A 40 -13.05 12.23 9.92
C PRO A 40 -11.71 11.48 10.06
N HIS A 41 -11.73 10.15 10.21
CA HIS A 41 -10.53 9.35 10.42
C HIS A 41 -9.90 8.78 9.14
N LEU A 42 -10.49 9.03 7.96
CA LEU A 42 -10.02 8.45 6.71
C LEU A 42 -8.55 8.79 6.42
N ARG A 43 -8.14 10.04 6.66
CA ARG A 43 -6.78 10.51 6.34
C ARG A 43 -5.73 9.86 7.23
N ALA A 44 -6.01 9.77 8.53
CA ALA A 44 -5.14 9.06 9.46
C ALA A 44 -5.03 7.56 9.10
N PHE A 45 -6.14 6.95 8.68
CA PHE A 45 -6.13 5.55 8.24
C PHE A 45 -5.32 5.37 6.95
N GLN A 46 -5.50 6.23 5.94
CA GLN A 46 -4.70 6.23 4.71
C GLN A 46 -3.21 6.43 5.00
N ARG A 47 -2.87 7.30 5.96
CA ARG A 47 -1.48 7.49 6.39
C ARG A 47 -0.89 6.22 6.99
N ALA A 48 -1.60 5.56 7.90
CA ALA A 48 -1.16 4.30 8.48
C ALA A 48 -0.99 3.19 7.42
N GLN A 49 -1.89 3.12 6.43
CA GLN A 49 -1.75 2.19 5.31
C GLN A 49 -0.49 2.47 4.47
N ALA A 50 -0.19 3.74 4.21
CA ALA A 50 1.03 4.13 3.49
C ALA A 50 2.30 3.76 4.26
N GLU A 51 2.33 3.93 5.58
CA GLU A 51 3.49 3.57 6.42
C GLU A 51 3.77 2.07 6.38
N VAL A 52 2.72 1.23 6.43
CA VAL A 52 2.86 -0.22 6.24
C VAL A 52 3.32 -0.54 4.81
N GLY A 53 2.79 0.14 3.80
CA GLY A 53 3.21 -0.02 2.41
C GLY A 53 4.69 0.27 2.19
N VAL A 54 5.22 1.33 2.81
CA VAL A 54 6.65 1.66 2.79
C VAL A 54 7.49 0.56 3.44
N ALA A 55 7.05 0.02 4.59
CA ALA A 55 7.76 -1.09 5.24
C ALA A 55 7.83 -2.34 4.35
N TRP A 56 6.74 -2.65 3.63
CA TRP A 56 6.74 -3.76 2.67
C TRP A 56 7.63 -3.50 1.45
N LEU A 57 7.67 -2.26 0.94
CA LEU A 57 8.56 -1.89 -0.17
C LEU A 57 10.03 -2.03 0.22
N ARG A 58 10.43 -1.55 1.40
CA ARG A 58 11.80 -1.71 1.92
C ARG A 58 12.22 -3.18 1.94
N HIS A 59 11.38 -4.02 2.55
CA HIS A 59 11.63 -5.46 2.59
C HIS A 59 11.78 -6.09 1.20
N ARG A 60 10.96 -5.66 0.23
CA ARG A 60 10.98 -6.14 -1.16
C ARG A 60 12.19 -5.65 -1.96
N LEU A 61 12.71 -4.48 -1.61
CA LEU A 61 13.87 -3.85 -2.27
C LEU A 61 15.20 -4.22 -1.60
N GLY A 62 15.17 -4.97 -0.50
CA GLY A 62 16.36 -5.44 0.21
C GLY A 62 16.95 -4.41 1.18
N GLU A 63 16.14 -3.44 1.62
CA GLU A 63 16.48 -2.49 2.70
C GLU A 63 16.18 -3.06 4.10
#